data_AF-A0A7W3LWE5-F1
#
_entry.id   AF-A0A7W3LWE5-F1
#
_cell.length_a   1.000
_cell.length_b   1.000
_cell.length_c   1.000
_cell.angle_alpha   90.00
_cell.angle_beta   90.00
_cell.angle_gamma   90.00
#
_symmetry.space_group_name_H-M   'P 1'
#
loop_
_entity.id
_entity.type
_entity.pdbx_description
1 polymer ?
#
loop_
_entity_poly.entity_id
_entity_poly.type
_entity_poly.pdbx_seq_one_letter_code
_entity_poly.pdbx_strand_id
1 'polypeptide(L)'
;MLRRAAPLSAGRVLLLSAVLWLLVGSVILLAGVLSGADGGGPRASDPCGPRDPRPAVSYPVSGFWLFPDNDPCGPRKALRAMRRISGDTVITSGPQIEARQVDMDGRLLRPDGSVDPAFKACARDGRTCYQAALEAVRSGNPANSITQIYAVGSRDGLGPGALRCPGQDVRFTVGSQVFQRMLLPVDDPAGGACDLRAGRAYALVLIAASTSDWTNEVLAEADALGMKVFVGLPALPRQPQQTWNVDTGHRDVALALNRVLLKDYASRLGGRASFAGVYQTFEVRLRRWSQPSQEVNLQAYGAQHAAVRELLPGRKILVSPYWDTRKKTGDVTDPDAVAAGIKEVARTGADIVAPQDGRGTGKGALYWDHEADKLVDPRLRPVERVGAVTYRQAYAAPISAYYAAAARARSELAREGRVMELWANVEGFEPASTGPCDPGTARGRTDKVRLDQAVMAAGAQVGKVVSFKWNGLYTCRENRPSSLADEITADAARPILAGAVRSSREGQRGVLVRGYQLGDGSSVTLTWQDDHRREQSRIVRPMPGPPPPPGASPLPAGMRELWVPFPDTGLARGSWIHIDAVNASGKVASNRYSLRS
;
A
#
# COMPACT_ATOMS: atom_id res chain seq x y z
N MET A 1 57.18 78.63 -24.75
CA MET A 1 56.34 79.84 -24.54
C MET A 1 54.98 79.34 -24.02
N LEU A 2 54.42 79.64 -22.85
CA LEU A 2 54.17 80.89 -22.08
C LEU A 2 52.83 81.61 -22.40
N ARG A 3 51.71 81.10 -21.84
CA ARG A 3 50.43 81.73 -21.40
C ARG A 3 49.44 80.58 -21.08
N ARG A 4 48.84 80.39 -19.89
CA ARG A 4 47.88 81.22 -19.09
C ARG A 4 46.61 81.55 -19.90
N ALA A 5 45.36 81.35 -19.46
CA ALA A 5 44.74 80.68 -18.27
C ALA A 5 43.27 80.28 -18.68
N ALA A 6 42.27 79.88 -17.87
CA ALA A 6 42.01 79.81 -16.41
C ALA A 6 40.87 78.75 -16.14
N PRO A 7 40.49 78.41 -14.88
CA PRO A 7 39.51 77.34 -14.59
C PRO A 7 38.04 77.80 -14.50
N LEU A 8 37.09 76.86 -14.67
CA LEU A 8 35.65 77.08 -14.46
C LEU A 8 35.01 76.05 -13.50
N SER A 9 34.77 76.52 -12.28
CA SER A 9 33.66 76.19 -11.34
C SER A 9 32.97 74.82 -11.39
N ALA A 10 32.96 74.13 -10.25
CA ALA A 10 32.07 73.00 -9.99
C ALA A 10 30.58 73.44 -9.95
N GLY A 11 29.85 73.27 -11.05
CA GLY A 11 28.46 73.72 -11.17
C GLY A 11 27.53 72.91 -12.08
N ARG A 12 27.98 71.77 -12.65
CA ARG A 12 27.18 70.98 -13.62
C ARG A 12 27.03 69.48 -13.34
N VAL A 13 27.63 68.93 -12.27
CA VAL A 13 27.54 67.50 -11.96
C VAL A 13 26.28 67.15 -11.14
N LEU A 14 25.81 68.06 -10.27
CA LEU A 14 24.71 67.78 -9.33
C LEU A 14 23.30 67.73 -9.94
N LEU A 15 23.07 68.38 -11.09
CA LEU A 15 21.74 68.48 -11.70
C LEU A 15 21.28 67.22 -12.46
N LEU A 16 22.22 66.43 -12.98
CA LEU A 16 21.92 65.13 -13.61
C LEU A 16 21.62 64.02 -12.58
N SER A 17 22.19 64.11 -11.37
CA SER A 17 21.95 63.13 -10.31
C SER A 17 20.52 63.20 -9.75
N ALA A 18 19.96 64.40 -9.59
CA ALA A 18 18.66 64.59 -8.95
C ALA A 18 17.48 64.00 -9.77
N VAL A 19 17.50 64.17 -11.09
CA VAL A 19 16.43 63.69 -11.99
C VAL A 19 16.37 62.17 -12.03
N LEU A 20 17.53 61.50 -11.99
CA LEU A 20 17.59 60.04 -12.05
C LEU A 20 17.03 59.38 -10.78
N TRP A 21 17.29 59.96 -9.61
CA TRP A 21 16.76 59.45 -8.33
C TRP A 21 15.25 59.66 -8.17
N LEU A 22 14.69 60.75 -8.69
CA LEU A 22 13.23 60.97 -8.67
C LEU A 22 12.49 59.91 -9.50
N LEU A 23 12.96 59.58 -10.70
CA LEU A 23 12.35 58.56 -11.54
C LEU A 23 12.41 57.15 -10.92
N VAL A 24 13.55 56.78 -10.31
CA VAL A 24 13.68 55.49 -9.60
C VAL A 24 12.75 55.44 -8.38
N GLY A 25 12.64 56.54 -7.61
CA GLY A 25 11.72 56.65 -6.48
C GLY A 25 10.25 56.47 -6.87
N SER A 26 9.81 57.09 -7.97
CA SER A 26 8.42 56.98 -8.45
C SER A 26 8.04 55.56 -8.89
N VAL A 27 8.95 54.81 -9.53
CA VAL A 27 8.69 53.42 -9.95
C VAL A 27 8.59 52.48 -8.74
N ILE A 28 9.42 52.68 -7.71
CA ILE A 28 9.37 51.89 -6.47
C ILE A 28 8.08 52.18 -5.70
N LEU A 29 7.63 53.44 -5.64
CA LEU A 29 6.37 53.80 -4.97
C LEU A 29 5.12 53.25 -5.69
N LEU A 30 5.08 53.23 -7.03
CA LEU A 30 3.96 52.60 -7.75
C LEU A 30 3.95 51.06 -7.61
N ALA A 31 5.12 50.42 -7.52
CA ALA A 31 5.20 48.98 -7.23
C ALA A 31 4.72 48.65 -5.79
N GLY A 32 5.01 49.53 -4.83
CA GLY A 32 4.59 49.37 -3.43
C GLY A 32 3.08 49.48 -3.19
N VAL A 33 2.34 50.23 -4.01
CA VAL A 33 0.89 50.48 -3.82
C VAL A 33 0.00 49.38 -4.40
N LEU A 34 0.52 48.52 -5.29
CA LEU A 34 -0.18 47.31 -5.76
C LEU A 34 0.14 46.04 -4.94
N SER A 35 1.09 46.14 -4.01
CA SER A 35 1.33 45.10 -3.01
C SER A 35 0.38 45.31 -1.83
N GLY A 36 -0.81 44.71 -1.91
CA GLY A 36 -1.83 44.78 -0.85
C GLY A 36 -1.28 44.40 0.52
N ALA A 37 -1.59 45.22 1.53
CA ALA A 37 -1.05 45.08 2.88
C ALA A 37 -1.69 43.90 3.64
N ASP A 38 -1.17 42.69 3.39
CA ASP A 38 -1.37 41.55 4.27
C ASP A 38 -0.86 41.91 5.67
N GLY A 39 -1.77 41.94 6.65
CA GLY A 39 -1.47 42.31 8.03
C GLY A 39 -0.54 41.30 8.70
N GLY A 40 0.76 41.53 8.58
CA GLY A 40 1.85 40.64 9.00
C GLY A 40 2.02 40.47 10.52
N GLY A 41 0.98 40.05 11.23
CA GLY A 41 1.17 39.34 12.49
C GLY A 41 2.04 38.10 12.26
N PRO A 42 2.80 37.63 13.26
CA PRO A 42 3.69 36.48 13.08
C PRO A 42 2.87 35.25 12.65
N ARG A 43 3.08 34.78 11.42
CA ARG A 43 2.43 33.57 10.89
C ARG A 43 2.70 32.44 11.89
N ALA A 44 1.64 31.95 12.53
CA ALA A 44 1.74 30.88 13.51
C ALA A 44 2.51 29.71 12.89
N SER A 45 3.62 29.33 13.51
CA SER A 45 4.48 28.27 13.00
C SER A 45 3.69 26.97 12.93
N ASP A 46 3.45 26.47 11.72
CA ASP A 46 2.62 25.29 11.49
C ASP A 46 3.10 24.13 12.38
N PRO A 47 2.30 23.67 13.36
CA PRO A 47 2.76 22.76 14.42
C PRO A 47 3.15 21.38 13.90
N CYS A 48 2.70 21.02 12.70
CA CYS A 48 3.06 19.77 12.03
C CYS A 48 4.23 19.94 11.02
N GLY A 49 4.78 21.15 10.92
CA GLY A 49 5.92 21.49 10.07
C GLY A 49 5.58 21.66 8.58
N PRO A 50 6.55 22.13 7.77
CA PRO A 50 6.33 22.46 6.37
C PRO A 50 5.94 21.23 5.53
N ARG A 51 5.30 21.45 4.38
CA ARG A 51 5.04 20.42 3.36
C ARG A 51 6.07 20.54 2.25
N ASP A 52 7.02 19.61 2.17
CA ASP A 52 7.89 19.47 1.00
C ASP A 52 7.41 18.26 0.17
N PRO A 53 6.87 18.46 -1.05
CA PRO A 53 6.34 17.40 -1.89
C PRO A 53 7.42 16.66 -2.70
N ARG A 54 8.70 17.07 -2.60
CA ARG A 54 9.78 16.50 -3.39
C ARG A 54 10.35 15.25 -2.72
N PRO A 55 10.61 14.16 -3.46
CA PRO A 55 11.40 13.06 -2.93
C PRO A 55 12.83 13.51 -2.68
N ALA A 56 13.42 13.06 -1.57
CA ALA A 56 14.83 13.29 -1.26
C ALA A 56 15.72 12.26 -1.97
N VAL A 57 15.19 11.06 -2.20
CA VAL A 57 15.85 9.97 -2.94
C VAL A 57 14.85 9.21 -3.81
N SER A 58 15.33 8.60 -4.89
CA SER A 58 14.56 7.63 -5.68
C SER A 58 14.71 6.23 -5.10
N TYR A 59 13.59 5.51 -4.91
CA TYR A 59 13.56 4.11 -4.49
C TYR A 59 12.36 3.37 -5.13
N PRO A 60 12.43 2.05 -5.41
CA PRO A 60 11.38 1.37 -6.18
C PRO A 60 10.08 1.12 -5.41
N VAL A 61 10.18 0.91 -4.09
CA VAL A 61 9.01 0.73 -3.22
C VAL A 61 8.36 2.10 -3.03
N SER A 62 7.20 2.29 -3.67
CA SER A 62 6.56 3.60 -3.83
C SER A 62 5.16 3.68 -3.22
N GLY A 63 4.62 2.58 -2.69
CA GLY A 63 3.37 2.60 -1.92
C GLY A 63 3.48 1.85 -0.59
N PHE A 64 2.78 2.33 0.43
CA PHE A 64 2.88 1.78 1.79
C PHE A 64 1.52 1.68 2.47
N TRP A 65 1.34 0.63 3.29
CA TRP A 65 0.21 0.59 4.21
C TRP A 65 0.44 1.54 5.38
N LEU A 66 -0.54 2.40 5.65
CA LEU A 66 -0.57 3.36 6.74
C LEU A 66 -1.69 3.00 7.70
N PHE A 67 -1.38 3.01 9.00
CA PHE A 67 -2.33 2.72 10.07
C PHE A 67 -2.49 3.94 10.98
N PRO A 68 -3.68 4.19 11.55
CA PRO A 68 -3.90 5.34 12.42
C PRO A 68 -3.16 5.26 13.76
N ASP A 69 -2.54 6.36 14.14
CA ASP A 69 -1.94 6.58 15.45
C ASP A 69 -2.73 7.63 16.27
N ASN A 70 -2.12 8.23 17.29
CA ASN A 70 -2.74 9.24 18.17
C ASN A 70 -2.09 10.63 18.02
N ASP A 71 -1.22 10.84 17.02
CA ASP A 71 -0.52 12.10 16.80
C ASP A 71 -1.34 12.96 15.82
N PRO A 72 -1.83 14.16 16.20
CA PRO A 72 -2.54 15.06 15.28
C PRO A 72 -1.71 15.48 14.06
N CYS A 73 -0.38 15.34 14.12
CA CYS A 73 0.53 15.54 13.01
C CYS A 73 1.01 14.23 12.36
N GLY A 74 0.55 13.07 12.84
CA GLY A 74 0.90 11.73 12.39
C GLY A 74 0.76 11.55 10.87
N PRO A 75 -0.42 11.87 10.26
CA PRO A 75 -0.61 11.84 8.81
C PRO A 75 0.47 12.61 8.04
N ARG A 76 0.74 13.87 8.39
CA ARG A 76 1.76 14.67 7.69
C ARG A 76 3.17 14.13 7.89
N LYS A 77 3.53 13.76 9.13
CA LYS A 77 4.84 13.17 9.46
C LYS A 77 5.08 11.91 8.65
N ALA A 78 4.10 11.00 8.60
CA ALA A 78 4.16 9.76 7.85
C ALA A 78 4.25 10.00 6.34
N LEU A 79 3.31 10.74 5.74
CA LEU A 79 3.28 10.96 4.28
C LEU A 79 4.52 11.71 3.78
N ARG A 80 5.02 12.72 4.51
CA ARG A 80 6.29 13.37 4.17
C ARG A 80 7.48 12.41 4.22
N ALA A 81 7.53 11.54 5.24
CA ALA A 81 8.63 10.59 5.39
C ALA A 81 8.59 9.48 4.32
N MET A 82 7.39 8.99 3.94
CA MET A 82 7.20 8.16 2.74
C MET A 82 7.67 8.90 1.49
N ARG A 83 7.22 10.15 1.30
CA ARG A 83 7.52 10.95 0.10
C ARG A 83 9.01 11.16 -0.08
N ARG A 84 9.78 11.36 1.00
CA ARG A 84 11.25 11.45 0.97
C ARG A 84 11.91 10.26 0.29
N ILE A 85 11.37 9.04 0.42
CA ILE A 85 11.88 7.82 -0.24
C ILE A 85 11.07 7.41 -1.48
N SER A 86 10.56 8.39 -2.24
CA SER A 86 9.73 8.18 -3.44
C SER A 86 8.36 7.50 -3.21
N GLY A 87 7.83 7.54 -1.99
CA GLY A 87 6.43 7.27 -1.75
C GLY A 87 5.52 8.17 -2.61
N ASP A 88 4.55 7.57 -3.28
CA ASP A 88 3.48 8.24 -4.03
C ASP A 88 2.09 7.68 -3.65
N THR A 89 2.02 6.53 -2.98
CA THR A 89 0.77 5.82 -2.70
C THR A 89 0.66 5.45 -1.22
N VAL A 90 -0.51 5.69 -0.64
CA VAL A 90 -0.92 5.29 0.71
C VAL A 90 -2.04 4.27 0.57
N ILE A 91 -2.03 3.23 1.40
CA ILE A 91 -3.08 2.22 1.48
C ILE A 91 -3.54 2.16 2.93
N THR A 92 -4.85 2.23 3.20
CA THR A 92 -5.39 2.10 4.56
C THR A 92 -6.21 0.82 4.69
N SER A 93 -6.25 0.23 5.89
CA SER A 93 -7.21 -0.83 6.21
C SER A 93 -8.54 -0.21 6.65
N GLY A 94 -9.64 -0.79 6.19
CA GLY A 94 -10.99 -0.40 6.61
C GLY A 94 -11.34 -0.96 7.99
N PRO A 95 -12.44 -0.49 8.60
CA PRO A 95 -12.89 -0.99 9.89
C PRO A 95 -13.33 -2.46 9.78
N GLN A 96 -13.19 -3.23 10.86
CA GLN A 96 -13.77 -4.57 10.93
C GLN A 96 -15.25 -4.46 11.34
N ILE A 97 -16.13 -5.12 10.59
CA ILE A 97 -17.52 -5.37 10.98
C ILE A 97 -17.49 -6.70 11.74
N GLU A 98 -17.73 -6.65 13.05
CA GLU A 98 -17.65 -7.82 13.91
C GLU A 98 -19.03 -8.18 14.46
N ALA A 99 -19.49 -9.41 14.23
CA ALA A 99 -20.66 -9.94 14.93
C ALA A 99 -20.33 -10.09 16.43
N ARG A 100 -21.26 -9.63 17.29
CA ARG A 100 -21.09 -9.58 18.75
C ARG A 100 -22.36 -10.03 19.49
N GLN A 101 -22.22 -10.17 20.80
CA GLN A 101 -23.32 -10.42 21.74
C GLN A 101 -23.39 -9.29 22.76
N VAL A 102 -24.44 -9.29 23.58
CA VAL A 102 -24.57 -8.45 24.77
C VAL A 102 -24.78 -9.31 26.02
N ASP A 103 -24.44 -8.79 27.19
CA ASP A 103 -24.83 -9.38 28.46
C ASP A 103 -26.27 -8.99 28.88
N MET A 104 -26.71 -9.48 30.04
CA MET A 104 -28.03 -9.21 30.62
C MET A 104 -28.28 -7.71 30.89
N ASP A 105 -27.21 -6.93 31.10
CA ASP A 105 -27.28 -5.47 31.28
C ASP A 105 -27.29 -4.73 29.93
N GLY A 106 -27.30 -5.45 28.80
CA GLY A 106 -27.27 -4.88 27.46
C GLY A 106 -25.94 -4.23 27.11
N ARG A 107 -24.83 -4.59 27.77
CA ARG A 107 -23.48 -4.12 27.44
C ARG A 107 -22.89 -5.01 26.35
N LEU A 108 -22.23 -4.40 25.38
CA LEU A 108 -21.58 -5.11 24.27
C LEU A 108 -20.41 -5.96 24.77
N LEU A 109 -20.35 -7.21 24.34
CA LEU A 109 -19.29 -8.15 24.68
C LEU A 109 -18.29 -8.32 23.54
N ARG A 110 -17.06 -8.68 23.90
CA ARG A 110 -15.99 -9.17 23.02
C ARG A 110 -16.10 -10.70 22.81
N PRO A 111 -15.31 -11.28 21.89
CA PRO A 111 -15.28 -12.73 21.67
C PRO A 111 -14.80 -13.56 22.89
N ASP A 112 -14.11 -12.93 23.84
CA ASP A 112 -13.68 -13.53 25.12
C ASP A 112 -14.75 -13.44 26.23
N GLY A 113 -15.93 -12.89 25.93
CA GLY A 113 -17.01 -12.65 26.90
C GLY A 113 -16.82 -11.43 27.80
N SER A 114 -15.72 -10.69 27.69
CA SER A 114 -15.51 -9.45 28.45
C SER A 114 -16.31 -8.28 27.84
N VAL A 115 -16.76 -7.34 28.67
CA VAL A 115 -17.43 -6.11 28.21
C VAL A 115 -16.44 -5.26 27.39
N ASP A 116 -16.85 -4.82 26.20
CA ASP A 116 -15.99 -4.03 25.33
C ASP A 116 -15.87 -2.57 25.83
N PRO A 117 -14.68 -2.12 26.30
CA PRO A 117 -14.50 -0.78 26.82
C PRO A 117 -14.66 0.29 25.74
N ALA A 118 -14.46 -0.02 24.45
CA ALA A 118 -14.67 0.94 23.36
C ALA A 118 -16.15 1.37 23.23
N PHE A 119 -17.07 0.51 23.69
CA PHE A 119 -18.52 0.74 23.67
C PHE A 119 -19.12 0.98 25.06
N LYS A 120 -18.32 0.97 26.13
CA LYS A 120 -18.79 1.23 27.51
C LYS A 120 -19.45 2.61 27.66
N ALA A 121 -19.00 3.60 26.90
CA ALA A 121 -19.60 4.94 26.87
C ALA A 121 -20.77 5.08 25.87
N CYS A 122 -21.15 4.00 25.16
CA CYS A 122 -22.34 3.97 24.31
C CYS A 122 -23.60 3.78 25.18
N ALA A 123 -23.95 4.84 25.91
CA ALA A 123 -25.13 4.93 26.76
C ALA A 123 -25.70 6.35 26.72
N ARG A 124 -27.01 6.46 26.90
CA ARG A 124 -27.76 7.73 26.91
C ARG A 124 -28.98 7.59 27.81
N ASP A 125 -29.32 8.63 28.56
CA ASP A 125 -30.53 8.71 29.38
C ASP A 125 -30.72 7.50 30.32
N GLY A 126 -29.60 7.01 30.88
CA GLY A 126 -29.52 5.85 31.78
C GLY A 126 -29.48 4.47 31.10
N ARG A 127 -29.59 4.39 29.77
CA ARG A 127 -29.76 3.14 29.00
C ARG A 127 -28.57 2.90 28.08
N THR A 128 -28.18 1.63 27.88
CA THR A 128 -27.15 1.30 26.87
C THR A 128 -27.67 1.52 25.44
N CYS A 129 -26.76 1.68 24.48
CA CYS A 129 -27.10 1.76 23.06
C CYS A 129 -27.95 0.58 22.56
N TYR A 130 -27.78 -0.62 23.13
CA TYR A 130 -28.61 -1.79 22.84
C TYR A 130 -29.99 -1.67 23.48
N GLN A 131 -30.08 -1.35 24.78
CA GLN A 131 -31.37 -1.20 25.47
C GLN A 131 -32.24 -0.14 24.79
N ALA A 132 -31.67 1.03 24.49
CA ALA A 132 -32.36 2.12 23.80
C ALA A 132 -32.70 1.79 22.33
N ALA A 133 -32.06 0.79 21.70
CA ALA A 133 -32.43 0.31 20.38
C ALA A 133 -33.60 -0.68 20.47
N LEU A 134 -33.52 -1.63 21.41
CA LEU A 134 -34.54 -2.65 21.65
C LEU A 134 -35.88 -2.02 22.06
N GLU A 135 -35.82 -0.97 22.89
CA GLU A 135 -36.95 -0.10 23.21
C GLU A 135 -37.51 0.56 21.95
N ALA A 136 -36.68 1.28 21.18
CA ALA A 136 -37.12 2.02 19.99
C ALA A 136 -37.82 1.12 18.95
N VAL A 137 -37.30 -0.09 18.69
CA VAL A 137 -37.98 -1.03 17.77
C VAL A 137 -39.30 -1.54 18.36
N ARG A 138 -39.34 -1.87 19.66
CA ARG A 138 -40.57 -2.37 20.32
C ARG A 138 -41.66 -1.32 20.48
N SER A 139 -41.30 -0.04 20.61
CA SER A 139 -42.25 1.08 20.56
C SER A 139 -42.92 1.26 19.19
N GLY A 140 -42.28 0.79 18.11
CA GLY A 140 -42.90 0.74 16.78
C GLY A 140 -43.85 -0.44 16.59
N ASN A 141 -43.45 -1.63 17.05
CA ASN A 141 -44.30 -2.82 17.17
C ASN A 141 -43.73 -3.77 18.25
N PRO A 142 -44.52 -4.24 19.23
CA PRO A 142 -44.03 -5.15 20.28
C PRO A 142 -43.41 -6.46 19.80
N ALA A 143 -43.76 -6.93 18.60
CA ALA A 143 -43.17 -8.13 17.97
C ALA A 143 -41.78 -7.88 17.36
N ASN A 144 -41.30 -6.62 17.33
CA ASN A 144 -39.95 -6.32 16.87
C ASN A 144 -38.88 -6.85 17.83
N SER A 145 -37.79 -7.34 17.23
CA SER A 145 -36.65 -7.91 17.94
C SER A 145 -35.33 -7.48 17.33
N ILE A 146 -34.27 -7.46 18.14
CA ILE A 146 -32.90 -7.37 17.66
C ILE A 146 -32.32 -8.78 17.72
N THR A 147 -31.95 -9.35 16.58
CA THR A 147 -31.47 -10.75 16.47
C THR A 147 -30.02 -10.86 16.01
N GLN A 148 -29.43 -9.76 15.53
CA GLN A 148 -28.02 -9.66 15.19
C GLN A 148 -27.45 -8.34 15.74
N ILE A 149 -26.22 -8.38 16.25
CA ILE A 149 -25.53 -7.19 16.79
C ILE A 149 -24.15 -7.13 16.15
N TYR A 150 -23.80 -5.95 15.62
CA TYR A 150 -22.55 -5.69 14.93
C TYR A 150 -21.79 -4.54 15.62
N ALA A 151 -20.52 -4.77 15.90
CA ALA A 151 -19.58 -3.77 16.37
C ALA A 151 -18.70 -3.30 15.21
N VAL A 152 -18.48 -2.00 15.13
CA VAL A 152 -17.55 -1.38 14.18
C VAL A 152 -16.65 -0.41 14.96
N GLY A 153 -15.46 -0.89 15.31
CA GLY A 153 -14.39 -0.02 15.79
C GLY A 153 -13.77 0.73 14.62
N SER A 154 -13.83 2.06 14.63
CA SER A 154 -13.28 2.92 13.59
C SER A 154 -12.45 4.05 14.20
N ARG A 155 -11.64 4.71 13.38
CA ARG A 155 -11.14 6.06 13.70
C ARG A 155 -12.10 7.11 13.17
N ASP A 156 -12.49 6.98 11.92
CA ASP A 156 -13.38 7.93 11.25
C ASP A 156 -14.84 7.58 11.57
N GLY A 157 -15.60 8.56 12.05
CA GLY A 157 -17.06 8.44 12.12
C GLY A 157 -17.67 8.66 10.75
N LEU A 158 -18.72 7.91 10.39
CA LEU A 158 -19.45 8.16 9.15
C LEU A 158 -20.13 9.53 9.23
N GLY A 159 -20.31 10.23 8.11
CA GLY A 159 -21.02 11.51 8.04
C GLY A 159 -22.47 11.42 8.53
N PRO A 160 -23.13 12.57 8.83
CA PRO A 160 -24.53 12.57 9.26
C PRO A 160 -25.47 11.98 8.20
N GLY A 161 -25.15 12.13 6.92
CA GLY A 161 -25.88 11.51 5.80
C GLY A 161 -25.70 10.00 5.64
N ALA A 162 -24.96 9.34 6.52
CA ALA A 162 -24.86 7.87 6.57
C ALA A 162 -25.97 7.22 7.41
N LEU A 163 -26.68 7.98 8.24
CA LEU A 163 -27.86 7.51 8.97
C LEU A 163 -28.99 7.26 7.96
N ARG A 164 -29.58 6.06 7.96
CA ARG A 164 -30.64 5.65 7.02
C ARG A 164 -32.03 6.04 7.48
N CYS A 165 -32.30 5.91 8.79
CA CYS A 165 -33.63 6.01 9.36
C CYS A 165 -33.74 7.18 10.35
N PRO A 166 -34.20 8.37 9.91
CA PRO A 166 -34.35 9.54 10.78
C PRO A 166 -35.15 9.26 12.05
N GLY A 167 -34.59 9.66 13.20
CA GLY A 167 -35.19 9.46 14.53
C GLY A 167 -35.01 8.05 15.13
N GLN A 168 -34.62 7.05 14.33
CA GLN A 168 -34.35 5.67 14.80
C GLN A 168 -32.85 5.39 14.82
N ASP A 169 -32.16 5.75 13.76
CA ASP A 169 -30.71 5.83 13.72
C ASP A 169 -30.26 7.08 14.48
N VAL A 170 -29.20 6.95 15.29
CA VAL A 170 -28.75 8.01 16.20
C VAL A 170 -27.26 8.20 16.07
N ARG A 171 -26.82 9.46 16.03
CA ARG A 171 -25.42 9.87 16.23
C ARG A 171 -25.34 10.76 17.46
N PHE A 172 -24.33 10.53 18.31
CA PHE A 172 -24.01 11.39 19.45
C PHE A 172 -22.52 11.32 19.79
N THR A 173 -22.05 12.25 20.60
CA THR A 173 -20.63 12.37 20.99
C THR A 173 -20.52 12.28 22.51
N VAL A 174 -19.55 11.53 23.01
CA VAL A 174 -19.22 11.41 24.44
C VAL A 174 -17.71 11.59 24.59
N GLY A 175 -17.27 12.72 25.14
CA GLY A 175 -15.86 13.09 25.17
C GLY A 175 -15.26 13.17 23.75
N SER A 176 -14.19 12.41 23.51
CA SER A 176 -13.53 12.27 22.20
C SER A 176 -14.09 11.14 21.32
N GLN A 177 -15.14 10.43 21.75
CA GLN A 177 -15.77 9.37 20.98
C GLN A 177 -17.06 9.84 20.30
N VAL A 178 -17.24 9.47 19.04
CA VAL A 178 -18.51 9.56 18.32
C VAL A 178 -19.12 8.16 18.29
N PHE A 179 -20.36 8.05 18.79
CA PHE A 179 -21.16 6.83 18.68
C PHE A 179 -22.21 6.99 17.59
N GLN A 180 -22.35 5.96 16.75
CA GLN A 180 -23.45 5.85 15.79
C GLN A 180 -24.17 4.52 15.98
N ARG A 181 -25.49 4.58 15.95
CA ARG A 181 -26.42 3.48 16.13
C ARG A 181 -27.30 3.42 14.88
N MET A 182 -27.27 2.30 14.16
CA MET A 182 -28.12 2.10 12.98
C MET A 182 -28.90 0.79 13.08
N LEU A 183 -30.12 0.79 12.53
CA LEU A 183 -30.98 -0.39 12.44
C LEU A 183 -31.13 -0.83 10.98
N LEU A 184 -31.05 -2.13 10.75
CA LEU A 184 -31.21 -2.76 9.43
C LEU A 184 -32.17 -3.95 9.58
N PRO A 185 -33.24 -4.09 8.79
CA PRO A 185 -34.03 -5.33 8.76
C PRO A 185 -33.12 -6.50 8.35
N VAL A 186 -33.26 -7.67 8.99
CA VAL A 186 -32.41 -8.85 8.68
C VAL A 186 -32.86 -9.53 7.38
N ASP A 187 -34.15 -9.43 7.07
CA ASP A 187 -34.83 -9.98 5.89
C ASP A 187 -34.78 -9.04 4.66
N ASP A 188 -34.64 -7.72 4.88
CA ASP A 188 -34.31 -6.73 3.84
C ASP A 188 -33.29 -5.68 4.35
N PRO A 189 -32.01 -6.04 4.49
CA PRO A 189 -30.98 -5.09 4.89
C PRO A 189 -30.61 -4.12 3.75
N ALA A 190 -30.86 -4.52 2.49
CA ALA A 190 -30.50 -3.73 1.31
C ALA A 190 -31.46 -2.55 1.10
N GLY A 191 -32.77 -2.79 1.02
CA GLY A 191 -33.80 -1.76 0.95
C GLY A 191 -33.82 -0.92 2.22
N GLY A 192 -33.75 -1.57 3.40
CA GLY A 192 -33.61 -0.89 4.69
C GLY A 192 -34.85 -0.08 5.04
N ALA A 193 -35.98 -0.76 5.13
CA ALA A 193 -37.24 -0.18 5.55
C ALA A 193 -37.14 0.43 6.97
N CYS A 194 -37.35 1.74 7.06
CA CYS A 194 -37.44 2.48 8.32
C CYS A 194 -38.85 2.46 8.94
N ASP A 195 -39.74 1.60 8.46
CA ASP A 195 -41.06 1.40 9.08
C ASP A 195 -40.97 0.29 10.13
N LEU A 196 -41.08 0.67 11.39
CA LEU A 196 -41.08 -0.23 12.55
C LEU A 196 -42.49 -0.78 12.86
N ARG A 197 -43.54 -0.39 12.13
CA ARG A 197 -44.94 -0.82 12.41
C ARG A 197 -45.19 -2.30 12.13
N ALA A 198 -44.40 -2.92 11.25
CA ALA A 198 -44.48 -4.36 10.97
C ALA A 198 -43.51 -5.13 11.87
N GLY A 199 -44.00 -6.18 12.54
CA GLY A 199 -43.20 -7.05 13.41
C GLY A 199 -42.08 -7.78 12.65
N ARG A 200 -40.83 -7.35 12.82
CA ARG A 200 -39.66 -7.87 12.09
C ARG A 200 -38.43 -8.05 13.00
N ALA A 201 -37.46 -8.80 12.47
CA ALA A 201 -36.15 -8.97 13.09
C ALA A 201 -35.15 -7.94 12.54
N TYR A 202 -34.43 -7.26 13.43
CA TYR A 202 -33.47 -6.22 13.09
C TYR A 202 -32.05 -6.59 13.50
N ALA A 203 -31.09 -6.17 12.69
CA ALA A 203 -29.69 -6.07 13.03
C ALA A 203 -29.40 -4.68 13.61
N LEU A 204 -28.74 -4.65 14.76
CA LEU A 204 -28.21 -3.45 15.38
C LEU A 204 -26.74 -3.26 14.98
N VAL A 205 -26.41 -2.14 14.35
CA VAL A 205 -25.02 -1.74 14.09
C VAL A 205 -24.63 -0.65 15.09
N LEU A 206 -23.58 -0.91 15.86
CA LEU A 206 -22.94 0.05 16.75
C LEU A 206 -21.56 0.41 16.20
N ILE A 207 -21.35 1.69 15.89
CA ILE A 207 -20.05 2.24 15.50
C ILE A 207 -19.50 3.06 16.67
N ALA A 208 -18.25 2.80 17.04
CA ALA A 208 -17.46 3.64 17.93
C ALA A 208 -16.31 4.23 17.13
N ALA A 209 -16.27 5.56 17.04
CA ALA A 209 -15.29 6.31 16.26
C ALA A 209 -14.66 7.46 17.07
N SER A 210 -13.62 8.08 16.53
CA SER A 210 -13.03 9.33 17.04
C SER A 210 -13.90 10.53 16.68
N THR A 211 -13.70 11.65 17.38
CA THR A 211 -14.10 12.99 16.90
C THR A 211 -13.18 13.55 15.80
N SER A 212 -12.02 12.93 15.56
CA SER A 212 -11.12 13.23 14.42
C SER A 212 -11.48 12.42 13.17
N ASP A 213 -11.16 12.95 11.99
CA ASP A 213 -11.41 12.30 10.69
C ASP A 213 -10.07 12.03 10.01
N TRP A 214 -9.39 10.99 10.50
CA TRP A 214 -8.03 10.65 10.15
C TRP A 214 -7.88 10.28 8.66
N THR A 215 -8.87 9.62 8.06
CA THR A 215 -8.87 9.34 6.62
C THR A 215 -8.94 10.64 5.80
N ASN A 216 -9.75 11.61 6.22
CA ASN A 216 -9.80 12.93 5.57
C ASN A 216 -8.50 13.75 5.79
N GLU A 217 -7.87 13.63 6.97
CA GLU A 217 -6.55 14.22 7.26
C GLU A 217 -5.45 13.63 6.35
N VAL A 218 -5.41 12.29 6.21
CA VAL A 218 -4.50 11.59 5.29
C VAL A 218 -4.74 12.02 3.84
N LEU A 219 -5.99 12.15 3.41
CA LEU A 219 -6.34 12.63 2.06
C LEU A 219 -5.95 14.10 1.85
N ALA A 220 -6.11 14.97 2.84
CA ALA A 220 -5.72 16.38 2.75
C ALA A 220 -4.19 16.55 2.63
N GLU A 221 -3.41 15.79 3.39
CA GLU A 221 -1.96 15.79 3.28
C GLU A 221 -1.49 15.08 1.99
N ALA A 222 -2.22 14.07 1.50
CA ALA A 222 -1.95 13.43 0.22
C ALA A 222 -2.22 14.35 -0.98
N ASP A 223 -3.32 15.12 -0.98
CA ASP A 223 -3.60 16.15 -2.00
C ASP A 223 -2.43 17.14 -2.07
N ALA A 224 -1.96 17.64 -0.92
CA ALA A 224 -0.88 18.63 -0.84
C ALA A 224 0.53 18.08 -1.18
N LEU A 225 0.72 16.76 -1.16
CA LEU A 225 1.98 16.09 -1.51
C LEU A 225 1.94 15.41 -2.90
N GLY A 226 0.81 15.51 -3.62
CA GLY A 226 0.61 14.87 -4.92
C GLY A 226 0.48 13.34 -4.84
N MET A 227 0.16 12.80 -3.67
CA MET A 227 0.07 11.36 -3.40
C MET A 227 -1.34 10.81 -3.68
N LYS A 228 -1.43 9.49 -3.88
CA LYS A 228 -2.67 8.73 -4.04
C LYS A 228 -2.97 7.92 -2.79
N VAL A 229 -4.25 7.73 -2.48
CA VAL A 229 -4.74 6.99 -1.31
C VAL A 229 -5.76 5.96 -1.77
N PHE A 230 -5.56 4.71 -1.34
CA PHE A 230 -6.55 3.63 -1.42
C PHE A 230 -7.17 3.44 -0.04
N VAL A 231 -8.43 3.84 0.12
CA VAL A 231 -9.14 3.79 1.40
C VAL A 231 -9.72 2.40 1.62
N GLY A 232 -9.44 1.77 2.75
CA GLY A 232 -9.84 0.39 3.00
C GLY A 232 -11.36 0.19 3.09
N LEU A 233 -11.87 -0.79 2.34
CA LEU A 233 -13.22 -1.34 2.47
C LEU A 233 -13.37 -2.04 3.83
N PRO A 234 -14.59 -2.08 4.41
CA PRO A 234 -14.80 -2.81 5.65
C PRO A 234 -14.48 -4.30 5.48
N ALA A 235 -13.83 -4.89 6.48
CA ALA A 235 -13.71 -6.33 6.57
C ALA A 235 -15.02 -6.92 7.10
N LEU A 236 -15.59 -7.89 6.39
CA LEU A 236 -16.84 -8.54 6.78
C LEU A 236 -16.63 -9.50 7.98
N PRO A 237 -17.69 -9.88 8.71
CA PRO A 237 -17.62 -10.89 9.77
C PRO A 237 -17.01 -12.21 9.28
N ARG A 238 -16.28 -12.89 10.17
CA ARG A 238 -15.47 -14.08 9.86
C ARG A 238 -16.01 -15.29 10.62
N GLN A 239 -16.02 -16.46 9.98
CA GLN A 239 -16.53 -17.70 10.58
C GLN A 239 -15.71 -18.08 11.83
N PRO A 240 -16.32 -18.38 12.99
CA PRO A 240 -15.58 -18.64 14.22
C PRO A 240 -14.58 -19.81 14.12
N GLN A 241 -14.95 -20.88 13.40
CA GLN A 241 -14.13 -22.09 13.22
C GLN A 241 -13.17 -22.00 12.02
N GLN A 242 -13.41 -21.07 11.10
CA GLN A 242 -12.63 -20.88 9.87
C GLN A 242 -12.36 -19.39 9.67
N THR A 243 -11.50 -18.81 10.52
CA THR A 243 -11.31 -17.35 10.66
C THR A 243 -10.64 -16.66 9.46
N TRP A 244 -10.43 -17.40 8.36
CA TRP A 244 -10.03 -16.93 7.03
C TRP A 244 -11.21 -16.84 6.04
N ASN A 245 -12.40 -17.30 6.41
CA ASN A 245 -13.63 -17.28 5.59
C ASN A 245 -14.63 -16.24 6.11
N VAL A 246 -15.32 -15.56 5.19
CA VAL A 246 -16.47 -14.70 5.50
C VAL A 246 -17.62 -15.55 6.06
N ASP A 247 -18.26 -15.05 7.12
CA ASP A 247 -19.45 -15.67 7.69
C ASP A 247 -20.69 -15.42 6.83
N THR A 248 -21.27 -16.49 6.30
CA THR A 248 -22.42 -16.44 5.40
C THR A 248 -23.73 -16.10 6.10
N GLY A 249 -23.87 -16.37 7.41
CA GLY A 249 -25.04 -15.99 8.20
C GLY A 249 -25.11 -14.49 8.53
N HIS A 250 -23.97 -13.80 8.40
CA HIS A 250 -23.83 -12.37 8.64
C HIS A 250 -23.55 -11.55 7.36
N ARG A 251 -23.25 -12.22 6.24
CA ARG A 251 -22.77 -11.60 4.99
C ARG A 251 -23.68 -10.49 4.47
N ASP A 252 -24.99 -10.73 4.38
CA ASP A 252 -25.88 -9.87 3.58
C ASP A 252 -26.20 -8.55 4.31
N VAL A 253 -26.27 -8.58 5.64
CA VAL A 253 -26.31 -7.36 6.48
C VAL A 253 -24.97 -6.61 6.43
N ALA A 254 -23.84 -7.32 6.48
CA ALA A 254 -22.52 -6.70 6.38
C ALA A 254 -22.27 -6.07 4.99
N LEU A 255 -22.82 -6.64 3.91
CA LEU A 255 -22.81 -6.06 2.57
C LEU A 255 -23.69 -4.82 2.45
N ALA A 256 -24.86 -4.80 3.12
CA ALA A 256 -25.68 -3.58 3.22
C ALA A 256 -24.95 -2.46 3.99
N LEU A 257 -24.30 -2.79 5.10
CA LEU A 257 -23.46 -1.84 5.86
C LEU A 257 -22.27 -1.35 5.02
N ASN A 258 -21.62 -2.21 4.25
CA ASN A 258 -20.61 -1.82 3.26
C ASN A 258 -21.14 -0.79 2.25
N ARG A 259 -22.39 -0.91 1.80
CA ARG A 259 -23.03 0.09 0.91
C ARG A 259 -23.30 1.43 1.61
N VAL A 260 -23.54 1.44 2.93
CA VAL A 260 -23.62 2.68 3.72
C VAL A 260 -22.24 3.36 3.79
N LEU A 261 -21.19 2.61 4.10
CA LEU A 261 -19.81 3.12 4.15
C LEU A 261 -19.36 3.67 2.78
N LEU A 262 -19.68 2.98 1.68
CA LEU A 262 -19.36 3.45 0.32
C LEU A 262 -20.10 4.75 -0.05
N LYS A 263 -21.35 4.94 0.40
CA LYS A 263 -22.08 6.20 0.21
C LYS A 263 -21.48 7.34 1.03
N ASP A 264 -21.02 7.07 2.25
CA ASP A 264 -20.25 8.05 3.04
C ASP A 264 -18.94 8.43 2.33
N TYR A 265 -18.18 7.45 1.83
CA TYR A 265 -16.95 7.72 1.07
C TYR A 265 -17.22 8.53 -0.20
N ALA A 266 -18.31 8.26 -0.91
CA ALA A 266 -18.71 9.03 -2.09
C ALA A 266 -19.00 10.49 -1.75
N SER A 267 -19.77 10.74 -0.68
CA SER A 267 -20.15 12.08 -0.23
C SER A 267 -18.99 12.87 0.37
N ARG A 268 -18.22 12.25 1.28
CA ARG A 268 -17.22 12.90 2.13
C ARG A 268 -15.83 12.95 1.49
N LEU A 269 -15.46 11.94 0.69
CA LEU A 269 -14.13 11.79 0.10
C LEU A 269 -14.15 11.96 -1.43
N GLY A 270 -15.30 11.87 -2.08
CA GLY A 270 -15.45 11.83 -3.54
C GLY A 270 -14.91 13.06 -4.29
N GLY A 271 -14.78 14.22 -3.65
CA GLY A 271 -14.16 15.42 -4.22
C GLY A 271 -12.62 15.43 -4.19
N ARG A 272 -11.97 14.49 -3.52
CA ARG A 272 -10.51 14.45 -3.34
C ARG A 272 -9.78 13.99 -4.61
N ALA A 273 -8.68 14.66 -4.95
CA ALA A 273 -7.81 14.29 -6.06
C ALA A 273 -6.86 13.14 -5.68
N SER A 274 -6.52 13.02 -4.39
CA SER A 274 -5.74 11.94 -3.80
C SER A 274 -6.50 10.61 -3.68
N PHE A 275 -7.83 10.61 -3.53
CA PHE A 275 -8.65 9.40 -3.36
C PHE A 275 -8.67 8.54 -4.65
N ALA A 276 -7.65 7.72 -4.88
CA ALA A 276 -7.48 6.98 -6.13
C ALA A 276 -8.41 5.77 -6.25
N GLY A 277 -8.81 5.22 -5.11
CA GLY A 277 -9.49 3.94 -5.07
C GLY A 277 -9.77 3.46 -3.65
N VAL A 278 -10.15 2.19 -3.56
CA VAL A 278 -10.40 1.48 -2.32
C VAL A 278 -9.55 0.23 -2.22
N TYR A 279 -9.24 -0.21 -0.99
CA TYR A 279 -8.48 -1.42 -0.71
C TYR A 279 -9.39 -2.51 -0.12
N GLN A 280 -9.37 -3.71 -0.68
CA GLN A 280 -10.10 -4.86 -0.12
C GLN A 280 -9.37 -5.39 1.12
N THR A 281 -9.86 -5.04 2.31
CA THR A 281 -9.11 -5.17 3.58
C THR A 281 -8.92 -6.61 4.07
N PHE A 282 -9.87 -7.52 3.84
CA PHE A 282 -9.67 -8.93 4.17
C PHE A 282 -9.05 -9.66 2.99
N GLU A 283 -8.12 -10.57 3.26
CA GLU A 283 -7.18 -11.09 2.25
C GLU A 283 -7.46 -12.56 1.93
N VAL A 284 -7.48 -12.91 0.64
CA VAL A 284 -7.62 -14.30 0.18
C VAL A 284 -6.28 -14.96 -0.10
N ARG A 285 -6.19 -16.27 0.19
CA ARG A 285 -5.11 -17.12 -0.30
C ARG A 285 -5.30 -17.41 -1.79
N LEU A 286 -4.28 -17.15 -2.59
CA LEU A 286 -4.22 -17.61 -3.99
C LEU A 286 -4.04 -19.12 -4.05
N ARG A 287 -4.97 -19.79 -4.75
CA ARG A 287 -4.96 -21.23 -5.01
C ARG A 287 -5.71 -21.55 -6.30
N ARG A 288 -5.55 -22.77 -6.82
CA ARG A 288 -6.41 -23.32 -7.87
C ARG A 288 -7.73 -23.79 -7.26
N TRP A 289 -8.73 -22.93 -7.30
CA TRP A 289 -10.09 -23.24 -6.87
C TRP A 289 -10.78 -24.20 -7.85
N SER A 290 -11.46 -25.23 -7.33
CA SER A 290 -12.23 -26.19 -8.14
C SER A 290 -13.57 -25.61 -8.63
N GLN A 291 -14.22 -24.80 -7.79
CA GLN A 291 -15.49 -24.12 -8.08
C GLN A 291 -15.42 -22.65 -7.61
N PRO A 292 -14.70 -21.76 -8.34
CA PRO A 292 -14.47 -20.37 -7.91
C PRO A 292 -15.74 -19.57 -7.60
N SER A 293 -16.85 -19.88 -8.28
CA SER A 293 -18.16 -19.26 -8.08
C SER A 293 -18.85 -19.63 -6.75
N GLN A 294 -18.41 -20.70 -6.08
CA GLN A 294 -18.93 -21.14 -4.78
C GLN A 294 -18.05 -20.71 -3.59
N GLU A 295 -16.88 -20.14 -3.84
CA GLU A 295 -15.97 -19.68 -2.78
C GLU A 295 -16.52 -18.42 -2.11
N VAL A 296 -16.94 -18.55 -0.85
CA VAL A 296 -17.60 -17.48 -0.06
C VAL A 296 -16.82 -16.16 -0.05
N ASN A 297 -15.48 -16.22 -0.04
CA ASN A 297 -14.62 -15.05 -0.08
C ASN A 297 -14.59 -14.36 -1.45
N LEU A 298 -14.63 -15.13 -2.56
CA LEU A 298 -14.69 -14.57 -3.91
C LEU A 298 -16.08 -14.00 -4.22
N GLN A 299 -17.15 -14.61 -3.70
CA GLN A 299 -18.50 -14.04 -3.71
C GLN A 299 -18.55 -12.70 -2.95
N ALA A 300 -17.97 -12.65 -1.75
CA ALA A 300 -17.90 -11.43 -0.95
C ALA A 300 -17.08 -10.31 -1.62
N TYR A 301 -15.90 -10.64 -2.17
CA TYR A 301 -15.14 -9.72 -3.03
C TYR A 301 -16.00 -9.19 -4.18
N GLY A 302 -16.63 -10.08 -4.97
CA GLY A 302 -17.46 -9.68 -6.11
C GLY A 302 -18.63 -8.76 -5.72
N ALA A 303 -19.28 -9.02 -4.59
CA ALA A 303 -20.36 -8.18 -4.08
C ALA A 303 -19.87 -6.79 -3.58
N GLN A 304 -18.75 -6.73 -2.85
CA GLN A 304 -18.16 -5.44 -2.45
C GLN A 304 -17.66 -4.66 -3.67
N HIS A 305 -16.99 -5.31 -4.62
CA HIS A 305 -16.47 -4.69 -5.83
C HIS A 305 -17.59 -4.17 -6.75
N ALA A 306 -18.68 -4.91 -6.92
CA ALA A 306 -19.86 -4.44 -7.66
C ALA A 306 -20.45 -3.17 -7.02
N ALA A 307 -20.59 -3.15 -5.69
CA ALA A 307 -21.04 -1.96 -4.96
C ALA A 307 -20.06 -0.77 -5.11
N VAL A 308 -18.75 -1.00 -5.23
CA VAL A 308 -17.76 0.05 -5.52
C VAL A 308 -17.96 0.60 -6.94
N ARG A 309 -18.20 -0.23 -7.95
CA ARG A 309 -18.44 0.25 -9.33
C ARG A 309 -19.69 1.11 -9.44
N GLU A 310 -20.74 0.79 -8.68
CA GLU A 310 -21.98 1.56 -8.60
C GLU A 310 -21.80 2.88 -7.83
N LEU A 311 -21.21 2.84 -6.63
CA LEU A 311 -21.23 3.95 -5.67
C LEU A 311 -19.99 4.85 -5.74
N LEU A 312 -18.89 4.38 -6.33
CA LEU A 312 -17.63 5.11 -6.51
C LEU A 312 -17.13 5.01 -7.98
N PRO A 313 -17.91 5.48 -8.96
CA PRO A 313 -17.54 5.38 -10.37
C PRO A 313 -16.16 6.01 -10.67
N GLY A 314 -15.36 5.34 -11.49
CA GLY A 314 -14.00 5.75 -11.85
C GLY A 314 -12.93 5.56 -10.76
N ARG A 315 -13.28 5.18 -9.53
CA ARG A 315 -12.31 4.84 -8.47
C ARG A 315 -11.83 3.40 -8.63
N LYS A 316 -10.52 3.16 -8.39
CA LYS A 316 -9.90 1.84 -8.58
C LYS A 316 -10.11 0.90 -7.40
N ILE A 317 -10.07 -0.40 -7.66
CA ILE A 317 -10.15 -1.47 -6.65
C ILE A 317 -8.79 -2.15 -6.55
N LEU A 318 -8.15 -2.05 -5.39
CA LEU A 318 -6.88 -2.69 -5.04
C LEU A 318 -7.13 -3.90 -4.11
N VAL A 319 -6.51 -5.04 -4.44
CA VAL A 319 -6.53 -6.26 -3.60
C VAL A 319 -5.10 -6.75 -3.35
N SER A 320 -4.77 -7.21 -2.13
CA SER A 320 -3.44 -7.75 -1.80
C SER A 320 -3.52 -9.19 -1.25
N PRO A 321 -3.83 -10.18 -2.11
CA PRO A 321 -3.93 -11.58 -1.71
C PRO A 321 -2.54 -12.19 -1.43
N TYR A 322 -2.49 -13.34 -0.77
CA TYR A 322 -1.22 -14.00 -0.40
C TYR A 322 -1.09 -15.42 -0.93
N TRP A 323 0.13 -15.96 -0.94
CA TRP A 323 0.40 -17.39 -1.16
C TRP A 323 1.04 -18.03 0.08
N ASP A 324 1.01 -19.35 0.19
CA ASP A 324 1.84 -20.11 1.12
C ASP A 324 2.53 -21.25 0.39
N THR A 325 3.85 -21.18 0.29
CA THR A 325 4.68 -22.05 -0.58
C THR A 325 5.43 -23.09 0.24
N ARG A 326 5.27 -23.10 1.57
CA ARG A 326 5.85 -24.07 2.51
C ARG A 326 5.30 -25.47 2.24
N LYS A 327 6.16 -26.44 1.92
CA LYS A 327 5.76 -27.83 1.57
C LYS A 327 5.09 -28.60 2.72
N LYS A 328 5.47 -28.32 3.97
CA LYS A 328 5.02 -29.05 5.16
C LYS A 328 3.68 -28.57 5.75
N THR A 329 2.96 -27.67 5.07
CA THR A 329 1.60 -27.24 5.49
C THR A 329 0.53 -28.30 5.22
N GLY A 330 0.68 -29.10 4.15
CA GLY A 330 -0.36 -29.99 3.62
C GLY A 330 -1.28 -29.34 2.59
N ASP A 331 -1.40 -28.01 2.60
CA ASP A 331 -2.03 -27.18 1.56
C ASP A 331 -0.96 -26.19 1.05
N VAL A 332 -0.43 -26.45 -0.15
CA VAL A 332 0.75 -25.79 -0.72
C VAL A 332 0.37 -25.08 -2.01
N THR A 333 0.67 -23.78 -2.12
CA THR A 333 0.41 -23.02 -3.35
C THR A 333 1.63 -23.16 -4.28
N ASP A 334 1.45 -23.83 -5.42
CA ASP A 334 2.41 -23.82 -6.54
C ASP A 334 2.26 -22.56 -7.45
N PRO A 335 3.24 -22.22 -8.31
CA PRO A 335 3.14 -21.03 -9.17
C PRO A 335 1.96 -21.02 -10.13
N ASP A 336 1.50 -22.16 -10.64
CA ASP A 336 0.35 -22.22 -11.54
C ASP A 336 -0.99 -22.20 -10.78
N ALA A 337 -1.00 -22.59 -9.50
CA ALA A 337 -2.09 -22.31 -8.57
C ALA A 337 -2.17 -20.81 -8.22
N VAL A 338 -1.05 -20.07 -8.19
CA VAL A 338 -1.06 -18.60 -8.19
C VAL A 338 -1.60 -18.07 -9.51
N ALA A 339 -1.13 -18.54 -10.67
CA ALA A 339 -1.61 -18.07 -11.96
C ALA A 339 -3.14 -18.22 -12.11
N ALA A 340 -3.69 -19.38 -11.72
CA ALA A 340 -5.13 -19.60 -11.65
C ALA A 340 -5.83 -18.65 -10.67
N GLY A 341 -5.32 -18.55 -9.43
CA GLY A 341 -5.92 -17.70 -8.40
C GLY A 341 -5.96 -16.21 -8.77
N ILE A 342 -4.92 -15.71 -9.46
CA ILE A 342 -4.87 -14.32 -9.96
C ILE A 342 -6.00 -14.05 -10.96
N LYS A 343 -6.38 -15.03 -11.81
CA LYS A 343 -7.50 -14.87 -12.75
C LYS A 343 -8.84 -14.74 -12.04
N GLU A 344 -9.12 -15.61 -11.07
CA GLU A 344 -10.41 -15.57 -10.36
C GLU A 344 -10.53 -14.30 -9.50
N VAL A 345 -9.45 -13.89 -8.83
CA VAL A 345 -9.40 -12.61 -8.12
C VAL A 345 -9.63 -11.42 -9.06
N ALA A 346 -9.03 -11.39 -10.26
CA ALA A 346 -9.31 -10.34 -11.25
C ALA A 346 -10.76 -10.37 -11.79
N ARG A 347 -11.37 -11.56 -11.89
CA ARG A 347 -12.78 -11.72 -12.33
C ARG A 347 -13.79 -11.21 -11.30
N THR A 348 -13.42 -11.07 -10.02
CA THR A 348 -14.23 -10.32 -9.03
C THR A 348 -14.35 -8.82 -9.34
N GLY A 349 -13.63 -8.29 -10.34
CA GLY A 349 -13.70 -6.89 -10.75
C GLY A 349 -12.59 -5.99 -10.20
N ALA A 350 -11.54 -6.55 -9.58
CA ALA A 350 -10.38 -5.80 -9.10
C ALA A 350 -9.56 -5.18 -10.26
N ASP A 351 -9.20 -3.89 -10.15
CA ASP A 351 -8.36 -3.20 -11.14
C ASP A 351 -6.87 -3.51 -10.93
N ILE A 352 -6.46 -3.66 -9.68
CA ILE A 352 -5.08 -3.81 -9.26
C ILE A 352 -4.97 -5.03 -8.34
N VAL A 353 -4.14 -5.99 -8.70
CA VAL A 353 -3.79 -7.13 -7.84
C VAL A 353 -2.33 -6.98 -7.42
N ALA A 354 -2.09 -6.92 -6.11
CA ALA A 354 -0.78 -6.70 -5.50
C ALA A 354 -0.41 -7.85 -4.55
N PRO A 355 -0.02 -9.05 -5.06
CA PRO A 355 0.20 -10.21 -4.20
C PRO A 355 1.30 -9.97 -3.17
N GLN A 356 1.13 -10.53 -1.97
CA GLN A 356 2.15 -10.54 -0.91
C GLN A 356 3.29 -11.50 -1.26
N ASP A 357 4.55 -11.07 -1.11
CA ASP A 357 5.70 -11.94 -1.36
C ASP A 357 5.83 -13.11 -0.37
N GLY A 358 5.23 -12.99 0.82
CA GLY A 358 5.21 -14.01 1.86
C GLY A 358 6.55 -14.19 2.60
N ARG A 359 7.58 -13.38 2.31
CA ARG A 359 8.92 -13.54 2.89
C ARG A 359 8.99 -13.03 4.34
N GLY A 360 8.33 -11.91 4.65
CA GLY A 360 8.20 -11.40 6.02
C GLY A 360 7.22 -12.21 6.88
N THR A 361 6.27 -12.95 6.30
CA THR A 361 5.42 -13.90 7.02
C THR A 361 6.02 -15.30 7.13
N GLY A 362 7.06 -15.60 6.33
CA GLY A 362 7.76 -16.89 6.28
C GLY A 362 7.13 -17.92 5.33
N LYS A 363 6.01 -17.54 4.70
CA LYS A 363 5.24 -18.28 3.70
C LYS A 363 5.95 -18.43 2.35
N GLY A 364 6.96 -17.62 2.07
CA GLY A 364 7.76 -17.64 0.84
C GLY A 364 9.25 -17.34 1.09
N ALA A 365 10.09 -17.57 0.09
CA ALA A 365 11.55 -17.45 0.19
C ALA A 365 12.21 -16.79 -1.03
N LEU A 366 13.31 -16.06 -0.76
CA LEU A 366 14.13 -15.36 -1.75
C LEU A 366 15.41 -16.18 -2.02
N TYR A 367 15.43 -16.89 -3.14
CA TYR A 367 16.55 -17.69 -3.64
C TYR A 367 16.43 -17.86 -5.17
N TRP A 368 17.48 -18.29 -5.84
CA TRP A 368 17.44 -18.72 -7.26
C TRP A 368 17.36 -20.26 -7.38
N ASP A 369 16.87 -20.82 -8.49
CA ASP A 369 16.66 -22.28 -8.59
C ASP A 369 17.92 -23.14 -8.37
N HIS A 370 19.10 -22.64 -8.72
CA HIS A 370 20.39 -23.30 -8.44
C HIS A 370 20.80 -23.27 -6.96
N GLU A 371 20.14 -22.44 -6.16
CA GLU A 371 20.32 -22.33 -4.72
C GLU A 371 19.33 -23.22 -3.93
N ALA A 372 18.47 -23.97 -4.62
CA ALA A 372 17.44 -24.78 -3.97
C ALA A 372 18.02 -25.78 -2.94
N ASP A 373 19.24 -26.27 -3.13
CA ASP A 373 19.91 -27.19 -2.19
C ASP A 373 20.77 -26.49 -1.13
N LYS A 374 20.82 -25.15 -1.12
CA LYS A 374 21.37 -24.38 0.02
C LYS A 374 20.37 -24.41 1.18
N LEU A 375 20.89 -24.31 2.41
CA LEU A 375 20.09 -24.11 3.61
C LEU A 375 19.30 -22.79 3.55
N VAL A 376 18.10 -22.77 4.13
CA VAL A 376 17.30 -21.55 4.24
C VAL A 376 18.00 -20.45 5.05
N ASP A 377 17.71 -19.19 4.70
CA ASP A 377 18.03 -17.98 5.46
C ASP A 377 17.80 -18.22 6.97
N PRO A 378 18.80 -17.96 7.84
CA PRO A 378 18.62 -18.02 9.29
C PRO A 378 17.34 -17.36 9.82
N ARG A 379 16.91 -16.24 9.22
CA ARG A 379 15.68 -15.51 9.59
C ARG A 379 14.39 -16.29 9.33
N LEU A 380 14.42 -17.30 8.44
CA LEU A 380 13.29 -18.19 8.13
C LEU A 380 13.24 -19.46 9.00
N ARG A 381 14.33 -19.83 9.68
CA ARG A 381 14.41 -21.08 10.46
C ARG A 381 13.42 -21.16 11.64
N PRO A 382 13.10 -20.06 12.37
CA PRO A 382 12.09 -20.08 13.44
C PRO A 382 10.65 -20.23 12.94
N VAL A 383 10.40 -20.13 11.64
CA VAL A 383 9.05 -20.23 11.07
C VAL A 383 8.55 -21.68 11.20
N GLU A 384 7.35 -21.83 11.74
CA GLU A 384 6.66 -23.11 11.86
C GLU A 384 6.67 -23.84 10.51
N ARG A 385 7.00 -25.15 10.54
CA ARG A 385 7.10 -26.03 9.36
C ARG A 385 8.21 -25.70 8.35
N VAL A 386 9.10 -24.75 8.64
CA VAL A 386 10.33 -24.49 7.86
C VAL A 386 11.51 -25.24 8.49
N GLY A 387 12.13 -24.69 9.54
CA GLY A 387 13.30 -25.26 10.22
C GLY A 387 14.62 -25.13 9.43
N ALA A 388 15.68 -25.74 9.95
CA ALA A 388 17.03 -25.68 9.38
C ALA A 388 17.25 -26.69 8.23
N VAL A 389 16.46 -26.56 7.16
CA VAL A 389 16.45 -27.45 5.98
C VAL A 389 16.90 -26.70 4.71
N THR A 390 16.98 -27.38 3.56
CA THR A 390 17.24 -26.69 2.28
C THR A 390 16.01 -25.98 1.73
N TYR A 391 16.18 -24.98 0.85
CA TYR A 391 15.05 -24.32 0.18
C TYR A 391 14.16 -25.32 -0.57
N ARG A 392 14.73 -26.35 -1.21
CA ARG A 392 14.03 -27.44 -1.90
C ARG A 392 13.16 -28.27 -0.95
N GLN A 393 13.59 -28.45 0.29
CA GLN A 393 12.86 -29.19 1.33
C GLN A 393 11.78 -28.33 1.99
N ALA A 394 12.02 -27.03 2.21
CA ALA A 394 11.07 -26.12 2.83
C ALA A 394 9.97 -25.63 1.86
N TYR A 395 10.31 -25.26 0.63
CA TYR A 395 9.45 -24.46 -0.25
C TYR A 395 9.22 -25.10 -1.62
N ALA A 396 8.09 -24.78 -2.25
CA ALA A 396 7.72 -25.28 -3.57
C ALA A 396 8.55 -24.64 -4.70
N ALA A 397 8.71 -23.32 -4.70
CA ALA A 397 9.47 -22.54 -5.69
C ALA A 397 9.97 -21.20 -5.07
N PRO A 398 10.93 -20.49 -5.69
CA PRO A 398 11.32 -19.16 -5.25
C PRO A 398 10.26 -18.10 -5.62
N ILE A 399 10.21 -17.01 -4.85
CA ILE A 399 9.25 -15.90 -5.02
C ILE A 399 9.23 -15.33 -6.47
N SER A 400 10.36 -15.32 -7.16
CA SER A 400 10.44 -14.86 -8.56
C SER A 400 9.62 -15.71 -9.53
N ALA A 401 9.48 -17.02 -9.29
CA ALA A 401 8.63 -17.92 -10.08
C ALA A 401 7.14 -17.58 -9.93
N TYR A 402 6.72 -17.15 -8.73
CA TYR A 402 5.33 -16.75 -8.45
C TYR A 402 4.97 -15.42 -9.11
N TYR A 403 5.84 -14.42 -9.04
CA TYR A 403 5.62 -13.16 -9.77
C TYR A 403 5.65 -13.36 -11.29
N ALA A 404 6.52 -14.23 -11.81
CA ALA A 404 6.50 -14.59 -13.23
C ALA A 404 5.19 -15.31 -13.62
N ALA A 405 4.63 -16.16 -12.76
CA ALA A 405 3.34 -16.82 -13.00
C ALA A 405 2.16 -15.85 -12.94
N ALA A 406 2.16 -14.89 -12.01
CA ALA A 406 1.17 -13.82 -11.98
C ALA A 406 1.26 -12.91 -13.23
N ALA A 407 2.46 -12.64 -13.75
CA ALA A 407 2.66 -11.88 -14.98
C ALA A 407 2.20 -12.65 -16.24
N ARG A 408 2.33 -13.99 -16.28
CA ARG A 408 1.66 -14.83 -17.30
C ARG A 408 0.14 -14.66 -17.21
N ALA A 409 -0.44 -14.84 -16.02
CA ALA A 409 -1.88 -14.70 -15.79
C ALA A 409 -2.42 -13.32 -16.24
N ARG A 410 -1.74 -12.20 -15.89
CA ARG A 410 -2.08 -10.85 -16.39
C ARG A 410 -2.09 -10.80 -17.93
N SER A 411 -1.08 -11.40 -18.57
CA SER A 411 -0.89 -11.37 -20.03
C SER A 411 -1.83 -12.33 -20.78
N GLU A 412 -2.43 -13.28 -20.07
CA GLU A 412 -3.57 -14.08 -20.54
C GLU A 412 -4.88 -13.32 -20.38
N LEU A 413 -5.14 -12.73 -19.21
CA LEU A 413 -6.33 -11.89 -18.98
C LEU A 413 -6.44 -10.73 -19.98
N ALA A 414 -5.33 -10.07 -20.31
CA ALA A 414 -5.30 -9.03 -21.34
C ALA A 414 -5.72 -9.53 -22.73
N ARG A 415 -5.42 -10.80 -23.07
CA ARG A 415 -5.90 -11.46 -24.30
C ARG A 415 -7.34 -11.95 -24.18
N GLU A 416 -7.81 -12.26 -22.97
CA GLU A 416 -9.22 -12.46 -22.59
C GLU A 416 -10.01 -11.12 -22.54
N GLY A 417 -9.44 -9.99 -23.01
CA GLY A 417 -10.08 -8.66 -23.02
C GLY A 417 -10.14 -7.97 -21.65
N ARG A 418 -9.50 -8.51 -20.61
CA ARG A 418 -9.54 -8.02 -19.23
C ARG A 418 -8.21 -7.40 -18.82
N VAL A 419 -8.15 -6.07 -18.85
CA VAL A 419 -7.00 -5.31 -18.33
C VAL A 419 -7.02 -5.33 -16.80
N MET A 420 -5.85 -5.58 -16.19
CA MET A 420 -5.63 -5.52 -14.74
C MET A 420 -4.14 -5.17 -14.49
N GLU A 421 -3.89 -4.32 -13.49
CA GLU A 421 -2.55 -3.97 -13.06
C GLU A 421 -2.00 -5.00 -12.06
N LEU A 422 -0.91 -5.67 -12.43
CA LEU A 422 -0.14 -6.48 -11.49
C LEU A 422 0.91 -5.61 -10.79
N TRP A 423 0.77 -5.46 -9.48
CA TRP A 423 1.75 -4.87 -8.56
C TRP A 423 2.40 -5.98 -7.71
N ALA A 424 3.41 -5.65 -6.91
CA ALA A 424 3.96 -6.51 -5.87
C ALA A 424 3.79 -5.87 -4.48
N ASN A 425 3.33 -6.64 -3.49
CA ASN A 425 3.44 -6.25 -2.08
C ASN A 425 4.64 -7.01 -1.46
N VAL A 426 5.79 -6.35 -1.40
CA VAL A 426 6.98 -6.90 -0.75
C VAL A 426 6.90 -6.65 0.75
N GLU A 427 6.86 -7.71 1.56
CA GLU A 427 6.65 -7.58 3.00
C GLU A 427 7.87 -6.92 3.65
N GLY A 428 7.73 -5.69 4.19
CA GLY A 428 8.84 -4.86 4.72
C GLY A 428 9.40 -5.32 6.08
N PHE A 429 9.30 -6.61 6.38
CA PHE A 429 9.48 -7.18 7.71
C PHE A 429 10.07 -8.59 7.68
N GLU A 430 10.29 -9.16 8.86
CA GLU A 430 10.81 -10.50 9.09
C GLU A 430 9.82 -11.34 9.92
N PRO A 431 9.84 -12.68 9.80
CA PRO A 431 8.83 -13.52 10.46
C PRO A 431 8.91 -13.53 11.99
N ALA A 432 10.10 -13.27 12.52
CA ALA A 432 10.44 -13.22 13.94
C ALA A 432 11.11 -11.88 14.28
N SER A 433 10.92 -11.42 15.52
CA SER A 433 11.37 -10.13 16.04
C SER A 433 12.58 -10.26 16.97
N THR A 434 13.36 -9.18 17.07
CA THR A 434 14.42 -8.97 18.08
C THR A 434 14.20 -7.69 18.91
N GLY A 435 13.02 -7.05 18.83
CA GLY A 435 12.67 -5.84 19.59
C GLY A 435 11.28 -5.27 19.24
N PRO A 436 10.72 -4.37 20.06
CA PRO A 436 9.27 -4.10 20.13
C PRO A 436 8.69 -3.20 19.01
N CYS A 437 8.99 -3.49 17.74
CA CYS A 437 8.67 -2.60 16.61
C CYS A 437 7.27 -2.74 16.02
N ASP A 438 6.58 -3.88 16.18
CA ASP A 438 5.17 -4.03 15.80
C ASP A 438 4.37 -4.71 16.93
N PRO A 439 3.95 -3.96 17.97
CA PRO A 439 3.33 -4.49 19.17
C PRO A 439 2.09 -5.37 18.91
N GLY A 440 1.98 -6.48 19.64
CA GLY A 440 0.94 -7.49 19.42
C GLY A 440 1.24 -8.47 18.28
N THR A 441 2.39 -8.35 17.61
CA THR A 441 2.86 -9.32 16.62
C THR A 441 4.23 -9.90 17.00
N ALA A 442 4.62 -11.00 16.36
CA ALA A 442 5.97 -11.55 16.44
C ALA A 442 6.91 -11.01 15.32
N ARG A 443 6.50 -10.00 14.54
CA ARG A 443 7.24 -9.56 13.34
C ARG A 443 8.36 -8.60 13.68
N GLY A 444 9.57 -8.92 13.24
CA GLY A 444 10.71 -7.99 13.25
C GLY A 444 10.72 -7.12 12.01
N ARG A 445 11.51 -6.05 12.00
CA ARG A 445 11.77 -5.28 10.78
C ARG A 445 12.93 -5.88 9.99
N THR A 446 12.89 -5.66 8.68
CA THR A 446 13.97 -6.11 7.78
C THR A 446 15.07 -5.04 7.62
N ASP A 447 16.06 -5.33 6.79
CA ASP A 447 17.11 -4.42 6.32
C ASP A 447 16.95 -4.14 4.83
N LYS A 448 17.53 -3.02 4.38
CA LYS A 448 17.51 -2.64 2.95
C LYS A 448 18.01 -3.75 2.03
N VAL A 449 19.00 -4.55 2.44
CA VAL A 449 19.58 -5.62 1.61
C VAL A 449 18.55 -6.71 1.27
N ARG A 450 17.75 -7.17 2.24
CA ARG A 450 16.68 -8.14 2.00
C ARG A 450 15.46 -7.52 1.30
N LEU A 451 15.18 -6.23 1.52
CA LEU A 451 14.14 -5.53 0.77
C LEU A 451 14.51 -5.37 -0.71
N ASP A 452 15.75 -4.98 -1.01
CA ASP A 452 16.30 -4.91 -2.37
C ASP A 452 16.28 -6.30 -3.05
N GLN A 453 16.48 -7.39 -2.31
CA GLN A 453 16.35 -8.76 -2.82
C GLN A 453 14.90 -9.13 -3.17
N ALA A 454 13.91 -8.61 -2.42
CA ALA A 454 12.49 -8.79 -2.73
C ALA A 454 12.07 -7.98 -3.97
N VAL A 455 12.54 -6.72 -4.07
CA VAL A 455 12.38 -5.88 -5.27
C VAL A 455 13.04 -6.54 -6.49
N MET A 456 14.21 -7.19 -6.33
CA MET A 456 14.86 -7.98 -7.36
C MET A 456 14.00 -9.16 -7.83
N ALA A 457 13.39 -9.90 -6.91
CA ALA A 457 12.60 -11.09 -7.24
C ALA A 457 11.28 -10.76 -7.97
N ALA A 458 10.66 -9.62 -7.69
CA ALA A 458 9.39 -9.20 -8.29
C ALA A 458 9.55 -8.24 -9.49
N GLY A 459 10.60 -7.42 -9.51
CA GLY A 459 10.58 -6.10 -10.13
C GLY A 459 10.27 -6.05 -11.62
N ALA A 460 10.90 -6.89 -12.46
CA ALA A 460 10.64 -6.88 -13.91
C ALA A 460 9.32 -7.55 -14.34
N GLN A 461 8.52 -8.08 -13.40
CA GLN A 461 7.24 -8.73 -13.67
C GLN A 461 6.04 -7.80 -13.44
N VAL A 462 6.19 -6.81 -12.55
CA VAL A 462 5.12 -5.97 -12.01
C VAL A 462 5.24 -4.50 -12.46
N GLY A 463 4.13 -3.78 -12.50
CA GLY A 463 4.12 -2.34 -12.86
C GLY A 463 4.53 -1.41 -11.72
N LYS A 464 4.37 -1.86 -10.46
CA LYS A 464 4.66 -1.09 -9.24
C LYS A 464 5.01 -2.02 -8.08
N VAL A 465 5.83 -1.53 -7.16
CA VAL A 465 6.12 -2.20 -5.88
C VAL A 465 5.57 -1.36 -4.72
N VAL A 466 4.81 -2.01 -3.85
CA VAL A 466 4.26 -1.49 -2.60
C VAL A 466 4.71 -2.38 -1.43
N SER A 467 4.56 -1.93 -0.18
CA SER A 467 5.04 -2.67 0.99
C SER A 467 4.21 -2.47 2.25
N PHE A 468 3.78 -3.58 2.85
CA PHE A 468 3.21 -3.62 4.20
C PHE A 468 4.33 -3.61 5.26
N LYS A 469 4.34 -2.73 6.27
CA LYS A 469 3.54 -1.51 6.49
C LYS A 469 4.46 -0.40 7.05
N TRP A 470 4.10 0.86 6.86
CA TRP A 470 4.94 2.00 7.24
C TRP A 470 5.16 2.10 8.77
N ASN A 471 4.08 2.25 9.52
CA ASN A 471 4.12 2.43 10.97
C ASN A 471 4.68 1.17 11.64
N GLY A 472 5.62 1.36 12.57
CA GLY A 472 6.40 0.27 13.16
C GLY A 472 7.56 -0.14 12.25
N LEU A 473 7.28 -0.82 11.15
CA LEU A 473 8.31 -1.62 10.46
C LEU A 473 9.29 -0.77 9.61
N TYR A 474 8.86 0.35 9.02
CA TYR A 474 9.78 1.26 8.31
C TYR A 474 10.46 2.28 9.23
N THR A 475 9.80 2.68 10.32
CA THR A 475 10.23 3.79 11.18
C THR A 475 10.96 3.36 12.46
N CYS A 476 10.77 2.13 12.94
CA CYS A 476 11.42 1.62 14.14
C CYS A 476 12.88 1.19 13.89
N ARG A 477 13.66 1.13 14.96
CA ARG A 477 15.09 0.77 14.93
C ARG A 477 15.39 -0.68 15.30
N GLU A 478 14.58 -1.34 16.12
CA GLU A 478 14.79 -2.74 16.59
C GLU A 478 16.23 -3.01 17.06
N ASN A 479 16.73 -2.16 17.95
CA ASN A 479 18.10 -2.20 18.47
C ASN A 479 19.21 -1.99 17.41
N ARG A 480 18.88 -1.65 16.16
CA ARG A 480 19.83 -1.24 15.11
C ARG A 480 20.11 0.27 15.17
N PRO A 481 21.20 0.79 14.57
CA PRO A 481 21.55 2.22 14.64
C PRO A 481 20.53 3.19 14.00
N SER A 482 19.78 2.74 12.99
CA SER A 482 18.91 3.57 12.15
C SER A 482 17.64 2.82 11.74
N SER A 483 16.59 3.53 11.30
CA SER A 483 15.36 2.89 10.79
C SER A 483 15.53 2.33 9.37
N LEU A 484 14.59 1.52 8.89
CA LEU A 484 14.63 1.01 7.50
C LEU A 484 14.46 2.16 6.49
N ALA A 485 13.64 3.17 6.81
CA ALA A 485 13.54 4.39 6.00
C ALA A 485 14.85 5.21 5.98
N ASP A 486 15.61 5.22 7.08
CA ASP A 486 16.94 5.84 7.14
C ASP A 486 17.96 5.06 6.29
N GLU A 487 17.99 3.71 6.38
CA GLU A 487 18.83 2.85 5.55
C GLU A 487 18.56 3.05 4.05
N ILE A 488 17.28 3.10 3.67
CA ILE A 488 16.86 3.41 2.30
C ILE A 488 17.36 4.80 1.91
N THR A 489 17.19 5.83 2.76
CA THR A 489 17.65 7.20 2.48
C THR A 489 19.17 7.28 2.29
N ALA A 490 19.95 6.62 3.15
CA ALA A 490 21.41 6.68 3.13
C ALA A 490 22.05 5.94 1.95
N ASP A 491 21.38 4.94 1.39
CA ASP A 491 21.93 4.06 0.36
C ASP A 491 21.03 3.89 -0.88
N ALA A 492 20.12 4.84 -1.10
CA ALA A 492 19.13 4.80 -2.19
C ALA A 492 19.74 4.69 -3.59
N ALA A 493 20.94 5.25 -3.80
CA ALA A 493 21.63 5.28 -5.08
C ALA A 493 22.25 3.92 -5.49
N ARG A 494 22.19 2.88 -4.65
CA ARG A 494 22.74 1.56 -4.99
C ARG A 494 21.92 0.87 -6.11
N PRO A 495 22.57 0.24 -7.10
CA PRO A 495 21.89 -0.61 -8.08
C PRO A 495 21.01 -1.70 -7.46
N ILE A 496 19.81 -1.87 -8.04
CA ILE A 496 18.94 -3.02 -7.77
C ILE A 496 18.61 -3.66 -9.11
N LEU A 497 19.22 -4.80 -9.40
CA LEU A 497 18.91 -5.60 -10.59
C LEU A 497 17.55 -6.28 -10.40
N ALA A 498 16.63 -6.08 -11.34
CA ALA A 498 15.22 -6.47 -11.25
C ALA A 498 14.79 -7.47 -12.34
N GLY A 499 15.64 -7.70 -13.35
CA GLY A 499 15.40 -8.66 -14.42
C GLY A 499 16.63 -8.80 -15.32
N ALA A 500 16.74 -9.94 -15.99
CA ALA A 500 17.64 -10.11 -17.13
C ALA A 500 17.06 -11.13 -18.11
N VAL A 501 17.21 -10.88 -19.41
CA VAL A 501 16.80 -11.78 -20.50
C VAL A 501 17.86 -11.81 -21.59
N ARG A 502 17.98 -12.92 -22.32
CA ARG A 502 18.80 -12.95 -23.56
C ARG A 502 18.18 -12.02 -24.60
N SER A 503 19.02 -11.28 -25.32
CA SER A 503 18.59 -10.26 -26.27
C SER A 503 19.68 -10.02 -27.31
N SER A 504 19.31 -9.92 -28.58
CA SER A 504 20.20 -9.45 -29.64
C SER A 504 20.05 -7.95 -29.88
N ARG A 505 21.16 -7.30 -30.26
CA ARG A 505 21.20 -5.91 -30.70
C ARG A 505 22.16 -5.81 -31.87
N GLU A 506 21.75 -5.20 -32.98
CA GLU A 506 22.61 -4.96 -34.16
C GLU A 506 23.34 -6.23 -34.65
N GLY A 507 22.62 -7.38 -34.63
CA GLY A 507 23.15 -8.71 -34.99
C GLY A 507 23.97 -9.41 -33.91
N GLN A 508 24.47 -8.69 -32.91
CA GLN A 508 25.25 -9.25 -31.79
C GLN A 508 24.36 -9.92 -30.74
N ARG A 509 24.86 -10.98 -30.09
CA ARG A 509 24.21 -11.63 -28.92
C ARG A 509 24.58 -10.90 -27.63
N GLY A 510 23.67 -10.92 -26.67
CA GLY A 510 23.84 -10.27 -25.38
C GLY A 510 22.74 -10.57 -24.37
N VAL A 511 22.80 -9.86 -23.25
CA VAL A 511 21.82 -9.89 -22.17
C VAL A 511 21.25 -8.49 -21.98
N LEU A 512 19.92 -8.37 -22.04
CA LEU A 512 19.20 -7.17 -21.67
C LEU A 512 18.92 -7.22 -20.16
N VAL A 513 19.59 -6.35 -19.42
CA VAL A 513 19.51 -6.21 -17.96
C VAL A 513 18.55 -5.09 -17.60
N ARG A 514 17.64 -5.35 -16.65
CA ARG A 514 16.66 -4.41 -16.10
C ARG A 514 16.98 -4.12 -14.65
N GLY A 515 16.86 -2.87 -14.23
CA GLY A 515 17.05 -2.51 -12.82
C GLY A 515 16.92 -1.02 -12.54
N TYR A 516 17.08 -0.69 -11.26
CA TYR A 516 16.99 0.66 -10.71
C TYR A 516 18.40 1.16 -10.35
N GLN A 517 18.61 2.48 -10.43
CA GLN A 517 19.92 3.15 -10.25
C GLN A 517 21.03 2.65 -11.18
N LEU A 518 20.62 2.13 -12.33
CA LEU A 518 21.48 1.84 -13.49
C LEU A 518 21.57 3.08 -14.37
N GLY A 519 22.66 3.29 -15.10
CA GLY A 519 22.77 4.42 -16.03
C GLY A 519 24.06 4.46 -16.81
N ASP A 520 24.27 5.57 -17.51
CA ASP A 520 25.48 5.83 -18.28
C ASP A 520 26.69 5.87 -17.34
N GLY A 521 27.76 5.15 -17.68
CA GLY A 521 28.90 4.94 -16.78
C GLY A 521 28.73 3.80 -15.75
N SER A 522 27.60 3.07 -15.73
CA SER A 522 27.54 1.76 -15.08
C SER A 522 28.55 0.77 -15.68
N SER A 523 28.92 -0.24 -14.90
CA SER A 523 29.56 -1.46 -15.39
C SER A 523 28.77 -2.69 -14.94
N VAL A 524 28.86 -3.77 -15.72
CA VAL A 524 28.22 -5.06 -15.42
C VAL A 524 29.29 -6.14 -15.42
N THR A 525 29.35 -6.93 -14.35
CA THR A 525 30.16 -8.14 -14.29
C THR A 525 29.27 -9.33 -14.60
N LEU A 526 29.64 -10.09 -15.64
CA LEU A 526 29.04 -11.38 -15.95
C LEU A 526 29.99 -12.48 -15.46
N THR A 527 29.46 -13.44 -14.70
CA THR A 527 30.19 -14.64 -14.26
C THR A 527 29.39 -15.88 -14.64
N TRP A 528 30.02 -16.87 -15.27
CA TRP A 528 29.35 -18.06 -15.80
C TRP A 528 30.28 -19.28 -15.77
N GLN A 529 29.77 -20.47 -16.11
CA GLN A 529 30.60 -21.66 -16.34
C GLN A 529 30.76 -21.92 -17.83
N ASP A 530 32.00 -22.10 -18.30
CA ASP A 530 32.26 -22.56 -19.66
C ASP A 530 31.82 -24.02 -19.87
N ASP A 531 31.82 -24.50 -21.11
CA ASP A 531 31.50 -25.88 -21.47
C ASP A 531 32.40 -26.93 -20.79
N HIS A 532 33.64 -26.56 -20.44
CA HIS A 532 34.55 -27.32 -19.58
C HIS A 532 34.26 -27.18 -18.06
N ARG A 533 33.16 -26.52 -17.67
CA ARG A 533 32.70 -26.23 -16.30
C ARG A 533 33.63 -25.37 -15.44
N ARG A 534 34.57 -24.64 -16.05
CA ARG A 534 35.41 -23.66 -15.33
C ARG A 534 34.64 -22.36 -15.16
N GLU A 535 34.77 -21.71 -14.00
CA GLU A 535 34.20 -20.37 -13.82
C GLU A 535 34.97 -19.36 -14.69
N GLN A 536 34.22 -18.55 -15.43
CA GLN A 536 34.69 -17.45 -16.25
C GLN A 536 34.03 -16.16 -15.76
N SER A 537 34.75 -15.04 -15.77
CA SER A 537 34.18 -13.74 -15.42
C SER A 537 34.66 -12.64 -16.35
N ARG A 538 33.78 -11.69 -16.66
CA ARG A 538 34.05 -10.56 -17.54
C ARG A 538 33.32 -9.32 -17.07
N ILE A 539 34.08 -8.24 -16.83
CA ILE A 539 33.53 -6.90 -16.69
C ILE A 539 33.24 -6.35 -18.09
N VAL A 540 32.04 -5.83 -18.29
CA VAL A 540 31.54 -5.28 -19.56
C VAL A 540 31.01 -3.88 -19.30
N ARG A 541 31.30 -2.94 -20.23
CA ARG A 541 30.59 -1.67 -20.28
C ARG A 541 29.26 -1.90 -21.03
N PRO A 542 28.11 -1.73 -20.38
CA PRO A 542 26.81 -1.85 -21.02
C PRO A 542 26.59 -0.71 -22.01
N MET A 543 25.74 -0.94 -23.00
CA MET A 543 25.08 0.11 -23.76
C MET A 543 23.66 0.34 -23.22
N PRO A 544 22.98 1.45 -23.56
CA PRO A 544 21.54 1.57 -23.35
C PRO A 544 20.77 0.39 -23.95
N GLY A 545 19.63 0.05 -23.35
CA GLY A 545 18.69 -0.91 -23.93
C GLY A 545 18.27 -0.51 -25.36
N PRO A 546 17.79 -1.48 -26.17
CA PRO A 546 17.16 -1.15 -27.46
C PRO A 546 15.89 -0.31 -27.21
N PRO A 547 15.43 0.49 -28.19
CA PRO A 547 14.15 1.17 -28.07
C PRO A 547 13.02 0.14 -27.85
N PRO A 548 12.05 0.41 -26.97
CA PRO A 548 10.94 -0.50 -26.73
C PRO A 548 10.10 -0.67 -28.02
N PRO A 549 9.62 -1.88 -28.34
CA PRO A 549 8.82 -2.09 -29.54
C PRO A 549 7.47 -1.35 -29.46
N PRO A 550 6.87 -0.96 -30.60
CA PRO A 550 5.58 -0.26 -30.62
C PRO A 550 4.51 -1.00 -29.81
N GLY A 551 3.81 -0.29 -28.92
CA GLY A 551 2.77 -0.85 -28.05
C GLY A 551 3.28 -1.59 -26.81
N ALA A 552 4.59 -1.63 -26.55
CA ALA A 552 5.12 -2.15 -25.30
C ALA A 552 4.61 -1.34 -24.08
N SER A 553 4.30 -2.03 -22.98
CA SER A 553 4.08 -1.37 -21.69
C SER A 553 5.32 -0.59 -21.26
N PRO A 554 5.18 0.63 -20.72
CA PRO A 554 6.32 1.36 -20.16
C PRO A 554 6.93 0.58 -19.00
N LEU A 555 8.25 0.74 -18.80
CA LEU A 555 8.94 0.20 -17.63
C LEU A 555 8.42 0.87 -16.34
N PRO A 556 8.47 0.17 -15.19
CA PRO A 556 8.18 0.76 -13.88
C PRO A 556 9.01 2.04 -13.63
N ALA A 557 8.42 3.01 -12.93
CA ALA A 557 9.05 4.31 -12.71
C ALA A 557 10.46 4.18 -12.09
N GLY A 558 11.46 4.78 -12.74
CA GLY A 558 12.87 4.71 -12.34
C GLY A 558 13.61 3.43 -12.74
N MET A 559 12.94 2.43 -13.33
CA MET A 559 13.62 1.29 -13.94
C MET A 559 14.24 1.71 -15.28
N ARG A 560 15.44 1.20 -15.55
CA ARG A 560 16.18 1.38 -16.81
C ARG A 560 16.60 0.03 -17.38
N GLU A 561 16.85 0.03 -18.68
CA GLU A 561 17.38 -1.11 -19.44
C GLU A 561 18.80 -0.84 -19.92
N LEU A 562 19.66 -1.85 -19.79
CA LEU A 562 21.04 -1.87 -20.25
C LEU A 562 21.28 -3.13 -21.07
N TRP A 563 21.78 -3.00 -22.30
CA TRP A 563 22.17 -4.14 -23.11
C TRP A 563 23.66 -4.44 -22.93
N VAL A 564 23.98 -5.69 -22.60
CA VAL A 564 25.32 -6.17 -22.28
C VAL A 564 25.78 -7.14 -23.37
N PRO A 565 26.79 -6.82 -24.19
CA PRO A 565 27.31 -7.73 -25.21
C PRO A 565 27.87 -9.00 -24.56
N PHE A 566 27.35 -10.15 -24.98
CA PHE A 566 27.71 -11.46 -24.44
C PHE A 566 27.52 -12.54 -25.51
N PRO A 567 28.60 -13.22 -25.97
CA PRO A 567 28.53 -14.07 -27.15
C PRO A 567 27.66 -15.32 -26.96
N ASP A 568 27.45 -15.77 -25.71
CA ASP A 568 26.52 -16.85 -25.37
C ASP A 568 26.86 -18.20 -26.04
N THR A 569 28.15 -18.37 -26.38
CA THR A 569 28.80 -19.56 -26.93
C THR A 569 29.71 -20.20 -25.89
N GLY A 570 29.82 -21.53 -25.88
CA GLY A 570 30.71 -22.26 -24.95
C GLY A 570 30.27 -22.16 -23.49
N LEU A 571 28.95 -22.18 -23.23
CA LEU A 571 28.40 -22.28 -21.87
C LEU A 571 28.20 -23.75 -21.47
N ALA A 572 28.44 -24.07 -20.20
CA ALA A 572 27.96 -25.32 -19.63
C ALA A 572 26.43 -25.40 -19.72
N ARG A 573 25.92 -26.48 -20.35
CA ARG A 573 24.48 -26.72 -20.52
C ARG A 573 23.76 -26.80 -19.17
N GLY A 574 22.85 -25.86 -18.92
CA GLY A 574 22.06 -25.77 -17.68
C GLY A 574 22.77 -25.08 -16.51
N SER A 575 23.88 -24.38 -16.78
CA SER A 575 24.53 -23.45 -15.85
C SER A 575 23.75 -22.13 -15.71
N TRP A 576 24.37 -21.15 -15.08
CA TRP A 576 23.80 -19.83 -14.82
C TRP A 576 24.81 -18.74 -15.16
N ILE A 577 24.30 -17.67 -15.75
CA ILE A 577 24.97 -16.39 -15.94
C ILE A 577 24.60 -15.54 -14.72
N HIS A 578 25.55 -15.37 -13.82
CA HIS A 578 25.47 -14.44 -12.72
C HIS A 578 25.78 -13.03 -13.19
N ILE A 579 25.02 -12.06 -12.68
CA ILE A 579 25.07 -10.67 -13.10
C ILE A 579 25.16 -9.79 -11.86
N ASP A 580 26.29 -9.10 -11.72
CA ASP A 580 26.50 -8.03 -10.74
C ASP A 580 26.64 -6.69 -11.48
N ALA A 581 26.27 -5.58 -10.85
CA ALA A 581 26.33 -4.26 -11.46
C ALA A 581 26.89 -3.21 -10.50
N VAL A 582 27.62 -2.25 -11.08
CA VAL A 582 28.12 -1.05 -10.40
C VAL A 582 27.54 0.18 -11.11
N ASN A 583 27.13 1.21 -10.36
CA ASN A 583 26.72 2.48 -10.95
C ASN A 583 27.94 3.40 -11.22
N ALA A 584 27.70 4.53 -11.90
CA ALA A 584 28.72 5.56 -12.12
C ALA A 584 29.28 6.19 -10.83
N SER A 585 28.63 6.00 -9.67
CA SER A 585 29.12 6.44 -8.35
C SER A 585 29.86 5.34 -7.57
N GLY A 586 30.29 4.26 -8.23
CA GLY A 586 31.04 3.15 -7.61
C GLY A 586 30.25 2.26 -6.64
N LYS A 587 28.94 2.45 -6.47
CA LYS A 587 28.11 1.58 -5.63
C LYS A 587 27.79 0.28 -6.37
N VAL A 588 28.25 -0.83 -5.81
CA VAL A 588 27.95 -2.20 -6.25
C VAL A 588 26.54 -2.61 -5.76
N ALA A 589 25.80 -3.34 -6.59
CA ALA A 589 24.51 -3.95 -6.22
C ALA A 589 24.61 -4.77 -4.92
N SER A 590 23.58 -4.73 -4.07
CA SER A 590 23.55 -5.53 -2.82
C SER A 590 23.24 -7.01 -3.05
N ASN A 591 22.69 -7.35 -4.21
CA ASN A 591 22.28 -8.69 -4.56
C ASN A 591 22.67 -8.98 -6.03
N ARG A 592 23.06 -10.23 -6.28
CA ARG A 592 23.42 -10.78 -7.59
C ARG A 592 22.18 -11.31 -8.32
N TYR A 593 21.94 -10.86 -9.55
CA TYR A 593 20.90 -11.45 -10.39
C TYR A 593 21.45 -12.73 -11.05
N SER A 594 20.60 -13.73 -11.29
CA SER A 594 21.01 -14.96 -11.98
C SER A 594 20.07 -15.32 -13.13
N LEU A 595 20.62 -15.41 -14.34
CA LEU A 595 19.95 -15.82 -15.57
C LEU A 595 20.37 -17.26 -15.92
N ARG A 596 19.42 -18.14 -16.23
CA ARG A 596 19.72 -19.54 -16.61
C ARG A 596 20.29 -19.62 -18.05
N SER A 597 21.28 -20.49 -18.25
CA SER A 597 21.90 -20.77 -19.57
C SER A 597 21.04 -21.67 -20.45
#